data_AF-X1AC27-F1
#
_entry.id   AF-X1AC27-F1
#
_cell.length_a   1.000
_cell.length_b   1.000
_cell.length_c   1.000
_cell.angle_alpha   90.00
_cell.angle_beta   90.00
_cell.angle_gamma   90.00
#
_symmetry.space_group_name_H-M   'P 1'
#
loop_
_entity.id
_entity.type
_entity.pdbx_description
1 polymer ?
#
loop_
_entity_poly.entity_id
_entity_poly.type
_entity_poly.pdbx_seq_one_letter_code
_entity_poly.pdbx_strand_id
1 'polypeptide(L)'
;MALFNLFKSEGINPGIVGGHSLGEFAALVTAGVLNFEDGLKVVITRGKAMSETPPGVQCTMAAIFTSSEMVEKTLKELSAKNVSISNYNSTSQTVISGEVSAVESVVSAFSEKGTRAIKLNVSTAFHSKYVAHAEEKLKKFLKSIKFEIF
;
A
#
# COMPACT_ATOMS: atom_id res chain seq x y z
N MET A 1 5.28 -7.61 14.89
CA MET A 1 5.03 -8.69 15.88
C MET A 1 5.73 -8.47 17.21
N ALA A 2 7.02 -8.08 17.25
CA ALA A 2 7.72 -7.84 18.52
C ALA A 2 6.98 -6.88 19.47
N LEU A 3 6.53 -5.71 18.99
CA LEU A 3 5.75 -4.76 19.79
C LEU A 3 4.43 -5.33 20.30
N PHE A 4 3.73 -6.13 19.48
CA PHE A 4 2.51 -6.81 19.92
C PHE A 4 2.81 -7.80 21.05
N ASN A 5 3.88 -8.59 20.93
CA ASN A 5 4.26 -9.54 21.97
C ASN A 5 4.67 -8.85 23.28
N LEU A 6 5.32 -7.69 23.20
CA LEU A 6 5.63 -6.86 24.37
C LEU A 6 4.34 -6.36 25.04
N PHE A 7 3.40 -5.78 24.28
CA PHE A 7 2.13 -5.36 24.86
C PHE A 7 1.35 -6.51 25.49
N LYS A 8 1.35 -7.68 24.83
CA LYS A 8 0.72 -8.88 25.36
C LYS A 8 1.38 -9.37 26.66
N SER A 9 2.72 -9.29 26.78
CA SER A 9 3.40 -9.65 28.03
C SER A 9 3.07 -8.69 29.18
N GLU A 10 2.75 -7.43 28.87
CA GLU A 10 2.22 -6.44 29.83
C GLU A 10 0.70 -6.57 30.07
N GLY A 11 0.06 -7.65 29.59
CA GLY A 11 -1.37 -7.92 29.79
C GLY A 11 -2.31 -7.12 28.87
N ILE A 12 -1.79 -6.35 27.92
CA ILE A 12 -2.58 -5.59 26.96
C ILE A 12 -3.04 -6.52 25.83
N ASN A 13 -4.36 -6.75 25.76
CA ASN A 13 -4.99 -7.57 24.74
C ASN A 13 -5.94 -6.71 23.89
N PRO A 14 -5.66 -6.49 22.59
CA PRO A 14 -6.51 -5.65 21.75
C PRO A 14 -7.83 -6.36 21.45
N GLY A 15 -8.96 -5.65 21.64
CA GLY A 15 -10.28 -6.15 21.24
C GLY A 15 -10.51 -6.10 19.72
N ILE A 16 -9.81 -5.22 19.01
CA ILE A 16 -9.88 -5.05 17.56
C ILE A 16 -8.47 -4.72 17.06
N VAL A 17 -8.10 -5.24 15.88
CA VAL A 17 -6.86 -4.90 15.18
C VAL A 17 -7.13 -4.53 13.74
N GLY A 18 -6.32 -3.62 13.21
CA GLY A 18 -6.33 -3.21 11.82
C GLY A 18 -4.91 -2.88 11.38
N GLY A 19 -4.62 -3.10 10.10
CA GLY A 19 -3.29 -2.87 9.55
C GLY A 19 -3.37 -2.20 8.19
N HIS A 20 -2.53 -1.19 7.99
CA HIS A 20 -2.45 -0.48 6.71
C HIS A 20 -1.49 -1.21 5.76
N SER A 21 -2.01 -1.68 4.62
CA SER A 21 -1.22 -2.37 3.59
C SER A 21 -0.39 -3.53 4.18
N LEU A 22 0.94 -3.44 4.22
CA LEU A 22 1.79 -4.48 4.82
C LEU A 22 1.42 -4.79 6.29
N GLY A 23 0.92 -3.79 7.02
CA GLY A 23 0.47 -3.96 8.40
C GLY A 23 -0.70 -4.93 8.55
N GLU A 24 -1.48 -5.17 7.50
CA GLU A 24 -2.62 -6.09 7.53
C GLU A 24 -2.20 -7.52 7.88
N PHE A 25 -1.03 -7.98 7.40
CA PHE A 25 -0.49 -9.29 7.77
C PHE A 25 -0.15 -9.37 9.26
N ALA A 26 0.37 -8.30 9.85
CA ALA A 26 0.60 -8.26 11.30
C ALA A 26 -0.72 -8.26 12.08
N ALA A 27 -1.77 -7.59 11.56
CA ALA A 27 -3.10 -7.61 12.14
C ALA A 27 -3.73 -9.02 12.06
N LEU A 28 -3.64 -9.70 10.91
CA LEU A 28 -4.12 -11.08 10.73
C LEU A 28 -3.41 -12.07 11.66
N VAL A 29 -2.09 -11.91 11.85
CA VAL A 29 -1.34 -12.73 12.82
C VAL A 29 -1.78 -12.44 14.25
N THR A 30 -2.00 -11.17 14.57
CA THR A 30 -2.47 -10.75 15.90
C THR A 30 -3.87 -11.26 16.20
N ALA A 31 -4.75 -11.28 15.19
CA ALA A 31 -6.12 -11.79 15.29
C ALA A 31 -6.21 -13.33 15.29
N GLY A 32 -5.09 -14.04 15.12
CA GLY A 32 -5.07 -15.51 15.05
C GLY A 32 -5.55 -16.11 13.73
N VAL A 33 -5.87 -15.29 12.72
CA VAL A 33 -6.27 -15.74 11.38
C VAL A 33 -5.10 -16.39 10.64
N LEU A 34 -3.89 -15.88 10.86
CA LEU A 34 -2.64 -16.47 10.39
C LEU A 34 -1.75 -16.81 11.59
N ASN A 35 -1.07 -17.94 11.54
CA ASN A 35 0.05 -18.15 12.47
C ASN A 35 1.24 -17.26 12.05
N PHE A 36 2.17 -17.03 12.99
CA PHE A 36 3.31 -16.14 12.75
C PHE A 36 4.20 -16.59 11.58
N GLU A 37 4.48 -17.88 11.48
CA GLU A 37 5.36 -18.43 10.46
C GLU A 37 4.78 -18.24 9.06
N ASP A 38 3.50 -18.55 8.87
CA ASP A 38 2.80 -18.36 7.60
C ASP A 38 2.65 -16.88 7.27
N GLY A 39 2.30 -16.03 8.24
CA GLY A 39 2.28 -14.59 8.05
C GLY A 39 3.64 -14.05 7.55
N LEU A 40 4.74 -14.52 8.12
CA LEU A 40 6.08 -14.16 7.68
C LEU A 40 6.39 -14.66 6.25
N LYS A 41 6.06 -15.92 5.93
CA LYS A 41 6.25 -16.47 4.59
C LYS A 41 5.43 -15.71 3.54
N VAL A 42 4.20 -15.30 3.86
CA VAL A 42 3.37 -14.50 2.96
C VAL A 42 4.00 -13.14 2.69
N VAL A 43 4.47 -12.45 3.74
CA VAL A 43 5.16 -11.16 3.59
C VAL A 43 6.43 -11.28 2.73
N ILE A 44 7.25 -12.30 2.97
CA ILE A 44 8.46 -12.57 2.18
C ILE A 44 8.10 -12.83 0.71
N THR A 45 7.12 -13.70 0.46
CA THR A 45 6.70 -14.05 -0.90
C THR A 45 6.13 -12.84 -1.63
N ARG A 46 5.28 -12.05 -0.96
CA ARG A 46 4.74 -10.80 -1.50
C ARG A 46 5.86 -9.82 -1.83
N GLY A 47 6.80 -9.60 -0.92
CA GLY A 47 7.92 -8.69 -1.13
C GLY A 47 8.77 -9.10 -2.34
N LYS A 48 9.12 -10.38 -2.44
CA LYS A 48 9.86 -10.93 -3.60
C LYS A 48 9.08 -10.75 -4.90
N ALA A 49 7.82 -11.16 -4.92
CA ALA A 49 6.96 -11.05 -6.11
C ALA A 49 6.81 -9.60 -6.59
N MET A 50 6.69 -8.63 -5.68
CA MET A 50 6.60 -7.20 -6.03
C MET A 50 7.95 -6.59 -6.43
N SER A 51 9.07 -7.12 -5.93
CA SER A 51 10.42 -6.67 -6.30
C SER A 51 10.86 -7.12 -7.69
N GLU A 52 10.22 -8.14 -8.25
CA GLU A 52 10.44 -8.67 -9.61
C GLU A 52 9.83 -7.76 -10.70
N THR A 53 9.73 -6.45 -10.42
CA THR A 53 9.14 -5.48 -11.35
C THR A 53 9.90 -5.53 -12.68
N PRO A 54 9.23 -5.81 -13.81
CA PRO A 54 9.88 -5.86 -15.10
C PRO A 54 10.62 -4.55 -15.40
N PRO A 55 11.83 -4.61 -16.00
CA PRO A 55 12.54 -3.41 -16.42
C PRO A 55 11.69 -2.62 -17.42
N GLY A 56 11.72 -1.29 -17.32
CA GLY A 56 11.07 -0.41 -18.30
C GLY A 56 10.59 0.89 -17.70
N VAL A 57 9.59 0.83 -16.81
CA VAL A 57 8.86 2.01 -16.35
C VAL A 57 9.26 2.37 -14.91
N GLN A 58 9.86 3.55 -14.72
CA GLN A 58 10.15 4.07 -13.40
C GLN A 58 8.86 4.50 -12.71
N CYS A 59 8.65 4.00 -11.50
CA CYS A 59 7.42 4.22 -10.73
C CYS A 59 7.72 4.88 -9.38
N THR A 60 6.72 5.57 -8.84
CA THR A 60 6.79 6.17 -7.50
C THR A 60 5.40 6.36 -6.90
N MET A 61 5.35 6.98 -5.72
CA MET A 61 4.13 7.35 -5.02
C MET A 61 4.24 8.77 -4.49
N ALA A 62 3.12 9.44 -4.30
CA ALA A 62 3.06 10.75 -3.65
C ALA A 62 1.86 10.86 -2.70
N ALA A 63 2.07 11.49 -1.56
CA ALA A 63 1.00 11.90 -0.65
C ALA A 63 0.53 13.31 -1.02
N ILE A 64 -0.76 13.46 -1.29
CA ILE A 64 -1.43 14.73 -1.55
C ILE A 64 -2.31 15.07 -0.34
N PHE A 65 -2.08 16.22 0.27
CA PHE A 65 -2.77 16.64 1.49
C PHE A 65 -4.09 17.35 1.14
N THR A 66 -4.99 16.60 0.51
CA THR A 66 -6.35 17.02 0.15
C THR A 66 -7.28 15.80 0.10
N SER A 67 -8.58 16.05 -0.06
CA SER A 67 -9.58 15.00 -0.19
C SER A 67 -9.42 14.20 -1.49
N SER A 68 -9.92 12.97 -1.48
CA SER A 68 -9.89 12.09 -2.65
C SER A 68 -10.66 12.66 -3.83
N GLU A 69 -11.78 13.34 -3.60
CA GLU A 69 -12.61 13.93 -4.66
C GLU A 69 -11.81 14.98 -5.45
N MET A 70 -11.00 15.78 -4.75
CA MET A 70 -10.13 16.76 -5.40
C MET A 70 -9.01 16.09 -6.20
N VAL A 71 -8.43 15.00 -5.68
CA VAL A 71 -7.44 14.20 -6.41
C VAL A 71 -8.06 13.60 -7.66
N GLU A 72 -9.21 12.93 -7.56
CA GLU A 72 -9.91 12.35 -8.71
C GLU A 72 -10.26 13.40 -9.77
N LYS A 73 -10.76 14.56 -9.35
CA LYS A 73 -11.05 15.68 -10.26
C LYS A 73 -9.79 16.10 -11.01
N THR A 74 -8.68 16.28 -10.30
CA THR A 74 -7.40 16.69 -10.90
C THR A 74 -6.84 15.63 -11.84
N LEU A 75 -6.93 14.34 -11.49
CA LEU A 75 -6.52 13.23 -12.37
C LEU A 75 -7.33 13.19 -13.67
N LYS A 76 -8.63 13.49 -13.60
CA LYS A 76 -9.52 13.62 -14.77
C LYS A 76 -9.14 14.84 -15.63
N GLU A 77 -8.96 16.02 -15.01
CA GLU A 77 -8.55 17.25 -15.69
C GLU A 77 -7.22 17.10 -16.44
N LEU A 78 -6.25 16.40 -15.84
CA LEU A 78 -4.94 16.14 -16.44
C LEU A 78 -4.92 14.94 -17.40
N SER A 79 -6.02 14.20 -17.54
CA SER A 79 -6.06 12.94 -18.30
C SER A 79 -4.93 11.97 -17.89
N ALA A 80 -4.65 11.87 -16.59
CA ALA A 80 -3.51 11.14 -16.04
C ALA A 80 -3.72 9.61 -16.06
N LYS A 81 -3.53 8.96 -17.22
CA LYS A 81 -3.78 7.51 -17.44
C LYS A 81 -2.82 6.55 -16.73
N ASN A 82 -1.69 7.08 -16.25
CA ASN A 82 -0.59 6.31 -15.64
C ASN A 82 -0.43 6.58 -14.14
N VAL A 83 -1.48 7.10 -13.51
CA VAL A 83 -1.57 7.34 -12.07
C VAL A 83 -2.86 6.72 -11.55
N SER A 84 -2.84 6.19 -10.34
CA SER A 84 -4.01 5.68 -9.63
C SER A 84 -3.98 6.16 -8.18
N ILE A 85 -5.15 6.30 -7.55
CA ILE A 85 -5.23 6.50 -6.10
C ILE A 85 -4.90 5.16 -5.42
N SER A 86 -3.88 5.15 -4.59
CA SER A 86 -3.40 3.98 -3.85
C SER A 86 -3.98 3.88 -2.45
N ASN A 87 -4.19 5.01 -1.77
CA ASN A 87 -4.68 5.03 -0.39
C ASN A 87 -5.57 6.24 -0.11
N TYR A 88 -6.66 5.99 0.61
CA TYR A 88 -7.55 7.00 1.20
C TYR A 88 -7.24 7.06 2.70
N ASN A 89 -6.18 7.81 3.06
CA ASN A 89 -5.65 7.77 4.42
C ASN A 89 -6.47 8.61 5.41
N SER A 90 -7.09 9.68 4.94
CA SER A 90 -8.03 10.50 5.71
C SER A 90 -8.88 11.37 4.78
N THR A 91 -9.84 12.10 5.33
CA THR A 91 -10.63 13.12 4.60
C THR A 91 -9.78 14.23 3.97
N SER A 92 -8.52 14.39 4.40
CA SER A 92 -7.61 15.43 3.93
C SER A 92 -6.24 14.89 3.48
N GLN A 93 -6.13 13.58 3.23
CA GLN A 93 -4.87 12.99 2.76
C GLN A 93 -5.12 11.76 1.89
N THR A 94 -4.66 11.84 0.65
CA THR A 94 -4.81 10.82 -0.37
C THR A 94 -3.44 10.49 -0.95
N VAL A 95 -3.14 9.21 -1.17
CA VAL A 95 -1.88 8.78 -1.80
C VAL A 95 -2.16 8.34 -3.22
N ILE A 96 -1.35 8.82 -4.15
CA ILE A 96 -1.33 8.37 -5.54
C ILE A 96 -0.08 7.54 -5.83
N SER A 97 -0.16 6.68 -6.83
CA SER A 97 1.00 5.97 -7.36
C SER A 97 0.93 5.83 -8.87
N GLY A 98 2.09 5.71 -9.50
CA GLY A 98 2.17 5.61 -10.94
C GLY A 98 3.58 5.81 -11.48
N GLU A 99 3.66 6.15 -12.75
CA GLU A 99 4.92 6.53 -13.41
C GLU A 99 5.47 7.81 -12.81
N VAL A 100 6.79 7.90 -12.67
CA VAL A 100 7.44 9.07 -12.05
C VAL A 100 6.99 10.38 -12.71
N SER A 101 7.03 10.47 -14.04
CA SER A 101 6.64 11.68 -14.78
C SER A 101 5.17 12.06 -14.60
N ALA A 102 4.29 11.06 -14.53
CA ALA A 102 2.86 11.28 -14.36
C ALA A 102 2.52 11.69 -12.92
N VAL A 103 3.15 11.06 -11.92
CA VAL A 103 3.02 11.45 -10.50
C VAL A 103 3.58 12.87 -10.29
N GLU A 104 4.72 13.19 -10.87
CA GLU A 104 5.33 14.53 -10.76
C GLU A 104 4.45 15.62 -11.39
N SER A 105 3.83 15.36 -12.54
CA SER A 105 2.84 16.27 -13.14
C SER A 105 1.68 16.57 -12.19
N VAL A 106 1.14 15.56 -11.51
CA VAL A 106 0.05 15.73 -10.54
C VAL A 106 0.52 16.48 -9.29
N VAL A 107 1.72 16.16 -8.77
CA VAL A 107 2.32 16.87 -7.63
C VAL A 107 2.51 18.36 -7.95
N SER A 108 3.01 18.69 -9.14
CA SER A 108 3.17 20.08 -9.58
C SER A 108 1.83 20.80 -9.67
N ALA A 109 0.81 20.20 -10.27
CA ALA A 109 -0.52 20.80 -10.39
C ALA A 109 -1.17 21.12 -9.02
N PHE A 110 -0.90 20.32 -7.99
CA PHE A 110 -1.32 20.62 -6.62
C PHE A 110 -0.47 21.69 -5.96
N SER A 111 0.85 21.62 -6.15
CA SER A 111 1.80 22.58 -5.56
C SER A 111 1.56 24.00 -6.08
N GLU A 112 1.26 24.15 -7.39
CA GLU A 112 0.90 25.43 -8.02
C GLU A 112 -0.38 26.04 -7.43
N LYS A 113 -1.29 25.21 -6.93
CA LYS A 113 -2.53 25.64 -6.26
C LYS A 113 -2.34 25.86 -4.74
N GLY A 114 -1.12 25.75 -4.23
CA GLY A 114 -0.80 25.87 -2.81
C GLY A 114 -1.15 24.64 -1.96
N THR A 115 -1.57 23.53 -2.58
CA THR A 115 -1.83 22.28 -1.86
C THR A 115 -0.53 21.50 -1.67
N ARG A 116 -0.23 21.14 -0.42
CA ARG A 116 0.95 20.33 -0.09
C ARG A 116 0.87 18.96 -0.77
N ALA A 117 1.91 18.61 -1.52
CA ALA A 117 2.08 17.32 -2.18
C ALA A 117 3.54 16.86 -2.02
N ILE A 118 3.76 15.60 -1.65
CA ILE A 118 5.10 15.09 -1.31
C ILE A 118 5.32 13.73 -1.98
N LYS A 119 6.38 13.64 -2.79
CA LYS A 119 6.86 12.34 -3.31
C LYS A 119 7.40 11.48 -2.16
N LEU A 120 6.95 10.23 -2.10
CA LEU A 120 7.37 9.27 -1.08
C LEU A 120 8.72 8.64 -1.47
N ASN A 121 9.52 8.26 -0.48
CA ASN A 121 10.81 7.60 -0.71
C ASN A 121 10.62 6.10 -1.05
N VAL A 122 10.03 5.85 -2.22
CA VAL A 122 9.78 4.52 -2.78
C VAL A 122 9.99 4.53 -4.29
N SER A 123 10.49 3.41 -4.81
CA SER A 123 10.74 3.19 -6.24
C SER A 123 9.68 2.33 -6.93
N THR A 124 8.54 2.09 -6.25
CA THR A 124 7.47 1.21 -6.71
C THR A 124 6.13 1.90 -6.52
N ALA A 125 5.23 1.74 -7.49
CA ALA A 125 3.85 2.22 -7.41
C ALA A 125 2.95 1.15 -6.76
N PHE A 126 2.98 1.03 -5.43
CA PHE A 126 2.14 0.07 -4.72
C PHE A 126 0.64 0.37 -4.87
N HIS A 127 -0.20 -0.68 -4.82
CA HIS A 127 -1.66 -0.59 -5.02
C HIS A 127 -2.04 -0.03 -6.40
N SER A 128 -1.34 -0.46 -7.45
CA SER A 128 -1.59 -0.03 -8.82
C SER A 128 -1.35 -1.17 -9.82
N LYS A 129 -1.67 -0.92 -11.10
CA LYS A 129 -1.37 -1.83 -12.21
C LYS A 129 0.11 -2.23 -12.31
N TYR A 130 1.03 -1.38 -11.83
CA TYR A 130 2.47 -1.62 -11.95
C TYR A 130 2.98 -2.79 -11.09
N VAL A 131 2.21 -3.21 -10.08
CA VAL A 131 2.52 -4.39 -9.26
C VAL A 131 1.66 -5.61 -9.59
N ALA A 132 0.85 -5.57 -10.66
CA ALA A 132 -0.05 -6.66 -11.03
C ALA A 132 0.67 -7.97 -11.39
N HIS A 133 1.90 -7.91 -11.89
CA HIS A 133 2.73 -9.09 -12.17
C HIS A 133 2.97 -9.97 -10.95
N ALA A 134 2.92 -9.39 -9.73
CA ALA A 134 3.10 -10.13 -8.49
C ALA A 134 1.87 -10.99 -8.11
N GLU A 135 0.71 -10.72 -8.71
CA GLU A 135 -0.58 -11.31 -8.31
C GLU A 135 -0.55 -12.83 -8.44
N GLU A 136 -0.16 -13.37 -9.60
CA GLU A 136 -0.23 -14.81 -9.86
C GLU A 136 0.64 -15.59 -8.87
N LYS A 137 1.88 -15.13 -8.64
CA LYS A 137 2.83 -15.75 -7.72
C LYS A 137 2.30 -15.72 -6.29
N LEU A 138 1.80 -14.57 -5.84
CA LEU A 138 1.22 -14.44 -4.50
C LEU A 138 -0.03 -15.31 -4.35
N LYS A 139 -0.96 -15.26 -5.31
CA LYS A 139 -2.19 -16.07 -5.32
C LYS A 139 -1.89 -17.57 -5.24
N LYS A 140 -0.91 -18.06 -6.01
CA LYS A 140 -0.49 -19.45 -5.96
C LYS A 140 0.05 -19.83 -4.58
N PHE A 141 0.86 -18.96 -3.98
CA PHE A 141 1.39 -19.18 -2.63
C PHE A 141 0.29 -19.15 -1.56
N LEU A 142 -0.66 -18.23 -1.64
CA LEU A 142 -1.75 -18.12 -0.67
C LEU A 142 -2.64 -19.37 -0.62
N LYS A 143 -2.74 -20.14 -1.72
CA LYS A 143 -3.46 -21.42 -1.73
C LYS A 143 -2.83 -22.50 -0.83
N SER A 144 -1.54 -22.38 -0.49
CA SER A 144 -0.88 -23.28 0.44
C SER A 144 -0.90 -22.80 1.89
N ILE A 145 -1.55 -21.66 2.16
CA ILE A 145 -1.62 -21.06 3.50
C ILE A 145 -2.98 -21.35 4.11
N LYS A 146 -2.98 -21.78 5.37
CA LYS A 146 -4.21 -21.96 6.14
C LYS A 146 -4.61 -20.64 6.78
N PHE A 147 -5.85 -20.22 6.52
CA PHE A 147 -6.50 -19.11 7.21
C PHE A 147 -7.51 -19.68 8.19
N GLU A 148 -7.39 -19.34 9.47
CA GLU A 148 -8.40 -19.70 10.46
C GLU A 148 -9.56 -18.69 10.39
N ILE A 149 -10.80 -19.19 10.38
CA ILE A 149 -12.02 -18.39 10.44
C ILE A 149 -12.73 -18.77 11.73
N PHE A 150 -12.98 -17.78 12.58
CA PHE A 150 -13.63 -17.94 13.89
C PHE A 150 -15.13 -17.71 13.82
#